data_AF-A0A661XMV8-F1
#
_entry.id   AF-A0A661XMV8-F1
#
_cell.length_a   1.000
_cell.length_b   1.000
_cell.length_c   1.000
_cell.angle_alpha   90.00
_cell.angle_beta   90.00
_cell.angle_gamma   90.00
#
_symmetry.space_group_name_H-M   'P 1'
#
loop_
_entity.id
_entity.type
_entity.pdbx_description
1 polymer ?
#
loop_
_entity_poly.entity_id
_entity_poly.type
_entity_poly.pdbx_seq_one_letter_code
_entity_poly.pdbx_strand_id
1 'polypeptide(L)'
;MKAIRLVGSLAFVLGLFAAIFVGVPWYVYHEPILPWWLKIAMYCLFGGILLVLLTLSVERKKEQAFEKEPSYEELCAEMLFQSSNEIPGRKIAKVLGMAQGHTIYAIWIGRDLSAIARLILGGELIEYTEMMGKARTVAIARMIARAKELDADAIINVRFVTTSVIGSAAELLAYGTAVKLNEPNS
;
A
#
# COMPACT_ATOMS: atom_id res chain seq x y z
N MET A 1 11.38 -22.68 -7.58
CA MET A 1 10.25 -22.35 -8.48
C MET A 1 10.01 -20.85 -8.69
N LYS A 2 10.03 -19.97 -7.66
CA LYS A 2 9.86 -18.51 -7.84
C LYS A 2 11.01 -17.86 -8.62
N ALA A 3 12.26 -18.23 -8.34
CA ALA A 3 13.44 -17.70 -9.03
C ALA A 3 13.47 -18.02 -10.53
N ILE A 4 13.11 -19.24 -10.92
CA ILE A 4 13.08 -19.66 -12.34
C ILE A 4 12.02 -18.87 -13.13
N ARG A 5 10.83 -18.64 -12.54
CA ARG A 5 9.77 -17.81 -13.15
C ARG A 5 10.18 -16.34 -13.28
N LEU A 6 10.91 -15.82 -12.30
CA LEU A 6 11.43 -14.45 -12.32
C LEU A 6 12.44 -14.27 -13.47
N VAL A 7 13.40 -15.19 -13.59
CA VAL A 7 14.44 -15.15 -14.63
C VAL A 7 13.82 -15.31 -16.02
N GLY A 8 12.87 -16.24 -16.20
CA GLY A 8 12.17 -16.41 -17.47
C GLY A 8 11.35 -15.18 -17.89
N SER A 9 10.62 -14.58 -16.94
CA SER A 9 9.87 -13.34 -17.19
C SER A 9 10.79 -12.17 -17.54
N LEU A 10 11.91 -12.01 -16.81
CA LEU A 10 12.89 -10.96 -17.08
C LEU A 10 13.49 -11.11 -18.49
N ALA A 11 13.89 -12.32 -18.87
CA ALA A 11 14.43 -12.60 -20.21
C ALA A 11 13.40 -12.32 -21.32
N PHE A 12 12.13 -12.71 -21.11
CA PHE A 12 11.06 -12.44 -22.06
C PHE A 12 10.80 -10.93 -22.23
N VAL A 13 10.70 -10.19 -21.13
CA VAL A 13 10.46 -8.74 -21.15
C VAL A 13 11.62 -8.01 -21.81
N LEU A 14 12.87 -8.36 -21.49
CA LEU A 14 14.05 -7.77 -22.11
C LEU A 14 14.12 -8.09 -23.61
N GLY A 15 13.80 -9.32 -24.01
CA GLY A 15 13.76 -9.72 -25.41
C GLY A 15 12.69 -8.97 -26.22
N LEU A 16 11.47 -8.87 -25.68
CA LEU A 16 10.37 -8.13 -26.30
C LEU A 16 10.71 -6.63 -26.42
N PHE A 17 11.28 -6.07 -25.36
CA PHE A 17 11.71 -4.68 -25.34
C PHE A 17 12.80 -4.41 -26.38
N ALA A 18 13.82 -5.27 -26.48
CA ALA A 18 14.86 -5.16 -27.50
C ALA A 18 14.27 -5.29 -28.92
N ALA A 19 13.35 -6.22 -29.16
CA ALA A 19 12.70 -6.36 -30.46
C ALA A 19 11.92 -5.10 -30.87
N ILE A 20 11.18 -4.49 -29.94
CA ILE A 20 10.33 -3.32 -30.22
C ILE A 20 11.14 -2.02 -30.31
N PHE A 21 12.06 -1.78 -29.37
CA PHE A 21 12.75 -0.48 -29.26
C PHE A 21 14.11 -0.44 -29.94
N VAL A 22 14.67 -1.59 -30.32
CA VAL A 22 15.93 -1.68 -31.07
C VAL A 22 15.69 -2.32 -32.43
N GLY A 23 14.99 -3.45 -32.49
CA GLY A 23 14.74 -4.20 -33.73
C GLY A 23 13.89 -3.45 -34.75
N VAL A 24 12.68 -3.02 -34.37
CA VAL A 24 11.76 -2.30 -35.27
C VAL A 24 12.38 -0.98 -35.78
N PRO A 25 13.00 -0.15 -34.93
CA PRO A 25 13.69 1.04 -35.40
C PRO A 25 14.89 0.75 -36.31
N TRP A 26 15.69 -0.29 -36.01
CA TRP A 26 16.82 -0.70 -36.86
C TRP A 26 16.36 -1.13 -38.26
N TYR A 27 15.28 -1.91 -38.33
CA TYR A 27 14.67 -2.37 -39.58
C TYR A 27 14.14 -1.21 -40.41
N VAL A 28 13.37 -0.29 -39.80
CA VAL A 28 12.79 0.86 -40.50
C VAL A 28 13.84 1.86 -40.97
N TYR A 29 15.00 1.94 -40.31
CA TYR A 29 16.11 2.76 -40.79
C TYR A 29 16.65 2.28 -42.13
N HIS A 30 16.88 0.97 -42.26
CA HIS A 30 17.52 0.35 -43.42
C HIS A 30 16.56 0.08 -44.58
N GLU A 31 15.25 0.15 -44.36
CA GLU A 31 14.26 0.00 -45.42
C GLU A 31 14.30 1.20 -46.41
N PRO A 32 14.66 0.99 -47.69
CA PRO A 32 14.81 2.08 -48.66
C PRO A 32 13.46 2.61 -49.17
N ILE A 33 12.36 1.90 -48.93
CA ILE A 33 11.03 2.20 -49.46
C ILE A 33 10.26 3.21 -48.58
N LEU A 34 10.57 3.31 -47.28
CA LEU A 34 9.85 4.22 -46.38
C LEU A 34 10.29 5.69 -46.54
N PRO A 35 9.34 6.63 -46.70
CA PRO A 35 9.64 8.06 -46.68
C PRO A 35 10.30 8.50 -45.37
N TRP A 36 11.25 9.42 -45.46
CA TRP A 36 12.03 9.91 -44.30
C TRP A 36 11.17 10.51 -43.17
N TRP A 37 10.07 11.21 -43.50
CA TRP A 37 9.16 11.76 -42.49
C TRP A 37 8.46 10.66 -41.67
N LEU A 38 8.14 9.51 -42.28
CA LEU A 38 7.51 8.38 -41.60
C LEU A 38 8.49 7.69 -40.65
N LYS A 39 9.77 7.60 -41.05
CA LYS A 39 10.86 7.13 -40.17
C LYS A 39 10.95 8.02 -38.93
N ILE A 40 11.02 9.34 -39.11
CA ILE A 40 11.09 10.30 -38.00
C ILE A 40 9.88 10.19 -37.08
N ALA A 41 8.67 10.12 -37.64
CA ALA A 41 7.44 9.97 -36.85
C ALA A 41 7.46 8.71 -35.98
N MET A 42 7.97 7.60 -36.51
CA MET A 42 8.06 6.34 -35.78
C MET A 42 9.09 6.39 -34.65
N TYR A 43 10.25 7.03 -34.85
CA TYR A 43 11.23 7.27 -33.78
C TYR A 43 10.68 8.19 -32.69
N CYS A 44 9.97 9.25 -33.06
CA CYS A 44 9.31 10.14 -32.10
C CYS A 44 8.26 9.39 -31.27
N LEU A 45 7.49 8.47 -31.89
CA LEU A 45 6.50 7.65 -31.19
C LEU A 45 7.16 6.72 -30.17
N PHE A 46 8.15 5.91 -30.59
CA PHE A 46 8.80 4.97 -29.68
C PHE A 46 9.65 5.67 -28.61
N GLY A 47 10.36 6.73 -28.97
CA GLY A 47 11.12 7.55 -28.02
C GLY A 47 10.22 8.24 -27.00
N GLY A 48 9.08 8.77 -27.44
CA GLY A 48 8.08 9.38 -26.57
C GLY A 48 7.46 8.38 -25.58
N ILE A 49 7.06 7.20 -26.06
CA ILE A 49 6.55 6.11 -25.21
C ILE A 49 7.61 5.69 -24.18
N LEU A 50 8.86 5.53 -24.62
CA LEU A 50 9.96 5.15 -23.72
C LEU A 50 10.21 6.20 -22.63
N LEU A 51 10.19 7.49 -23.00
CA LEU A 51 10.33 8.61 -22.07
C LEU A 51 9.20 8.60 -21.03
N VAL A 52 7.95 8.43 -21.46
CA VAL A 52 6.78 8.37 -20.57
C VAL A 52 6.86 7.16 -19.62
N LEU A 53 7.27 5.99 -20.11
CA LEU A 53 7.45 4.82 -19.27
C LEU A 53 8.57 5.02 -18.23
N LEU A 54 9.65 5.70 -18.62
CA LEU A 54 10.75 6.07 -17.72
C LEU A 54 10.29 7.06 -16.64
N THR A 55 9.56 8.12 -17.01
CA THR A 55 9.05 9.10 -16.05
C THR A 55 8.07 8.47 -15.08
N LEU A 56 7.12 7.65 -15.57
CA LEU A 56 6.17 6.92 -14.72
C LEU A 56 6.85 5.90 -13.80
N SER A 57 7.94 5.27 -14.25
CA SER A 57 8.72 4.34 -13.40
C SER A 57 9.45 5.06 -12.28
N VAL A 58 9.94 6.28 -12.52
CA VAL A 58 10.56 7.13 -11.50
C VAL A 58 9.51 7.63 -10.52
N GLU A 59 8.36 8.08 -11.00
CA GLU A 59 7.26 8.59 -10.18
C GLU A 59 6.70 7.51 -9.24
N ARG A 60 6.45 6.30 -9.76
CA ARG A 60 6.05 5.13 -8.94
C ARG A 60 7.04 4.78 -7.84
N LYS A 61 8.36 4.85 -8.12
CA LYS A 61 9.38 4.57 -7.09
C LYS A 61 9.37 5.62 -5.98
N LYS A 62 9.07 6.87 -6.32
CA LYS A 62 9.01 7.99 -5.37
C LYS A 62 7.78 7.87 -4.46
N GLU A 63 6.64 7.49 -5.02
CA GLU A 63 5.42 7.20 -4.25
C GLU A 63 5.60 6.03 -3.28
N GLN A 64 6.24 4.94 -3.73
CA GLN A 64 6.54 3.78 -2.86
C GLN A 64 7.52 4.09 -1.71
N ALA A 65 8.45 5.02 -1.91
CA ALA A 65 9.39 5.43 -0.86
C ALA A 65 8.74 6.35 0.18
N PHE A 66 7.67 7.05 -0.18
CA PHE A 66 6.92 7.94 0.70
C PHE A 66 5.82 7.20 1.49
N GLU A 67 5.28 6.11 0.94
CA GLU A 67 4.34 5.20 1.62
C GLU A 67 5.02 4.12 2.48
N LYS A 68 6.14 4.42 3.14
CA LYS A 68 6.62 3.50 4.19
C LYS A 68 5.68 3.65 5.39
N GLU A 69 4.61 2.87 5.40
CA GLU A 69 3.67 2.78 6.53
C GLU A 69 4.46 2.48 7.82
N PRO A 70 4.14 3.17 8.93
CA PRO A 70 4.86 2.98 10.20
C PRO A 70 4.72 1.53 10.68
N SER A 71 5.77 0.96 11.28
CA SER A 71 5.65 -0.39 11.82
C SER A 71 4.71 -0.41 13.02
N TYR A 72 4.07 -1.55 13.30
CA TYR A 72 3.20 -1.67 14.48
C TYR A 72 3.99 -1.42 15.78
N GLU A 73 5.26 -1.82 15.83
CA GLU A 73 6.17 -1.57 16.95
C GLU A 73 6.45 -0.08 17.15
N GLU A 74 6.57 0.69 16.06
CA GLU A 74 6.78 2.14 16.12
C GLU A 74 5.53 2.84 16.70
N LEU A 75 4.34 2.38 16.30
CA LEU A 75 3.07 2.90 16.83
C LEU A 75 2.90 2.60 18.33
N CYS A 76 3.29 1.40 18.78
CA CYS A 76 3.28 1.04 20.20
C CYS A 76 4.29 1.86 21.02
N ALA A 77 5.44 2.19 20.44
CA ALA A 77 6.43 3.04 21.07
C ALA A 77 5.97 4.51 21.14
N GLU A 78 5.16 4.95 20.18
CA GLU A 78 4.63 6.31 20.10
C GLU A 78 3.56 6.59 21.16
N MET A 79 2.63 5.66 21.39
CA MET A 79 1.58 5.80 22.40
C MET A 79 1.07 4.43 22.85
N LEU A 80 0.81 4.27 24.16
CA LEU A 80 0.19 3.06 24.67
C LEU A 80 -1.27 2.99 24.22
N PHE A 81 -1.65 1.91 23.55
CA PHE A 81 -3.04 1.61 23.24
C PHE A 81 -3.36 0.14 23.46
N GLN A 82 -4.54 -0.17 23.98
CA GLN A 82 -4.92 -1.55 24.33
C GLN A 82 -6.43 -1.75 24.31
N SER A 83 -6.86 -3.02 24.21
CA SER A 83 -8.27 -3.40 24.21
C SER A 83 -8.90 -3.41 25.60
N SER A 84 -8.09 -3.50 26.67
CA SER A 84 -8.53 -3.40 28.06
C SER A 84 -8.99 -1.99 28.42
N ASN A 85 -9.92 -1.90 29.37
CA ASN A 85 -10.40 -0.63 29.93
C ASN A 85 -9.44 -0.05 30.98
N GLU A 86 -8.53 -0.87 31.52
CA GLU A 86 -7.64 -0.49 32.62
C GLU A 86 -6.18 -0.79 32.27
N ILE A 87 -5.28 0.09 32.71
CA ILE A 87 -3.82 -0.05 32.51
C ILE A 87 -3.22 -0.52 33.84
N PRO A 88 -2.66 -1.75 33.91
CA PRO A 88 -2.05 -2.24 35.14
C PRO A 88 -0.98 -1.28 35.67
N GLY A 89 -1.06 -0.95 36.96
CA GLY A 89 -0.10 -0.06 37.62
C GLY A 89 -0.24 1.43 37.30
N ARG A 90 -1.23 1.86 36.51
CA ARG A 90 -1.49 3.27 36.18
C ARG A 90 -2.97 3.61 36.37
N LYS A 91 -3.28 4.69 37.10
CA LYS A 91 -4.66 5.19 37.23
C LYS A 91 -4.99 6.19 36.14
N ILE A 92 -6.24 6.17 35.68
CA ILE A 92 -6.78 7.15 34.72
C ILE A 92 -7.11 8.43 35.49
N ALA A 93 -6.44 9.53 35.14
CA ALA A 93 -6.67 10.85 35.71
C ALA A 93 -7.93 11.49 35.10
N LYS A 94 -8.07 11.37 33.78
CA LYS A 94 -9.13 12.02 33.01
C LYS A 94 -9.44 11.26 31.73
N VAL A 95 -10.73 11.18 31.39
CA VAL A 95 -11.20 10.74 30.07
C VAL A 95 -11.29 11.96 29.16
N LEU A 96 -10.65 11.89 28.00
CA LEU A 96 -10.50 13.02 27.06
C LEU A 96 -11.46 12.93 25.86
N GLY A 97 -12.12 11.79 25.69
CA GLY A 97 -13.11 11.55 24.65
C GLY A 97 -12.70 10.40 23.72
N MET A 98 -13.34 10.34 22.56
CA MET A 98 -13.11 9.29 21.57
C MET A 98 -11.94 9.66 20.65
N ALA A 99 -10.95 8.77 20.56
CA ALA A 99 -9.96 8.79 19.50
C ALA A 99 -10.37 7.79 18.41
N GLN A 100 -10.28 8.20 17.15
CA GLN A 100 -10.67 7.36 16.02
C GLN A 100 -9.79 7.65 14.80
N GLY A 101 -9.60 6.62 13.98
CA GLY A 101 -8.92 6.71 12.70
C GLY A 101 -9.49 5.67 11.75
N HIS A 102 -9.78 6.06 10.52
CA HIS A 102 -10.32 5.16 9.50
C HIS A 102 -9.48 5.23 8.23
N THR A 103 -9.59 4.20 7.40
CA THR A 103 -9.02 4.17 6.06
C THR A 103 -9.82 3.24 5.17
N ILE A 104 -9.80 3.50 3.87
CA ILE A 104 -10.48 2.68 2.86
C ILE A 104 -9.41 2.17 1.90
N TYR A 105 -9.32 0.85 1.76
CA TYR A 105 -8.44 0.21 0.79
C TYR A 105 -9.26 -0.54 -0.25
N ALA A 106 -8.93 -0.32 -1.52
CA ALA A 106 -9.48 -1.07 -2.63
C ALA A 106 -8.56 -2.24 -2.99
N ILE A 107 -9.16 -3.39 -3.27
CA ILE A 107 -8.43 -4.58 -3.71
C ILE A 107 -8.59 -4.74 -5.20
N TRP A 108 -7.49 -5.01 -5.89
CA TRP A 108 -7.54 -5.44 -7.27
C TRP A 108 -7.44 -6.96 -7.36
N ILE A 109 -8.60 -7.64 -7.32
CA ILE A 109 -8.73 -9.12 -7.30
C ILE A 109 -8.30 -9.77 -8.65
N GLY A 110 -8.02 -8.97 -9.69
CA GLY A 110 -7.73 -9.46 -11.04
C GLY A 110 -6.29 -9.89 -11.34
N ARG A 111 -5.33 -9.77 -10.41
CA ARG A 111 -3.90 -9.98 -10.75
C ARG A 111 -3.44 -11.43 -10.78
N ASP A 112 -4.12 -12.33 -10.07
CA ASP A 112 -3.59 -13.68 -9.86
C ASP A 112 -4.70 -14.73 -9.90
N LEU A 113 -4.68 -15.59 -10.93
CA LEU A 113 -5.61 -16.72 -11.07
C LEU A 113 -5.57 -17.64 -9.83
N SER A 114 -4.42 -17.66 -9.13
CA SER A 114 -4.28 -18.39 -7.87
C SER A 114 -5.17 -17.87 -6.74
N ALA A 115 -5.50 -16.58 -6.71
CA ALA A 115 -6.40 -16.01 -5.69
C ALA A 115 -7.85 -16.48 -5.92
N ILE A 116 -8.28 -16.56 -7.18
CA ILE A 116 -9.59 -17.10 -7.56
C ILE A 116 -9.67 -18.60 -7.21
N ALA A 117 -8.63 -19.36 -7.52
CA ALA A 117 -8.57 -20.78 -7.14
C ALA A 117 -8.63 -20.96 -5.62
N ARG A 118 -7.89 -20.15 -4.85
CA ARG A 118 -7.94 -20.16 -3.38
C ARG A 118 -9.33 -19.80 -2.86
N LEU A 119 -10.00 -18.82 -3.45
CA LEU A 119 -11.38 -18.48 -3.10
C LEU A 119 -12.34 -19.66 -3.29
N ILE A 120 -12.25 -20.36 -4.43
CA ILE A 120 -13.13 -21.50 -4.74
C ILE A 120 -12.82 -22.71 -3.86
N LEU A 121 -11.54 -22.96 -3.60
CA LEU A 121 -11.07 -24.10 -2.82
C LEU A 121 -11.06 -23.83 -1.30
N GLY A 122 -11.45 -22.62 -0.86
CA GLY A 122 -11.51 -22.24 0.56
C GLY A 122 -10.16 -21.94 1.23
N GLY A 123 -9.13 -21.58 0.45
CA GLY A 123 -7.83 -21.15 0.95
C GLY A 123 -7.75 -19.67 1.33
N GLU A 124 -6.73 -19.29 2.10
CA GLU A 124 -6.49 -17.90 2.51
C GLU A 124 -6.21 -16.97 1.32
N LEU A 125 -6.89 -15.83 1.31
CA LEU A 125 -6.65 -14.73 0.37
C LEU A 125 -5.50 -13.87 0.87
N ILE A 126 -4.27 -14.31 0.63
CA ILE A 126 -3.04 -13.66 1.14
C ILE A 126 -3.03 -12.16 0.82
N GLU A 127 -3.41 -11.78 -0.40
CA GLU A 127 -3.44 -10.37 -0.82
C GLU A 127 -4.46 -9.55 -0.01
N TYR A 128 -5.57 -10.16 0.40
CA TYR A 128 -6.57 -9.55 1.28
C TYR A 128 -6.02 -9.41 2.70
N THR A 129 -5.36 -10.47 3.22
CA THR A 129 -4.73 -10.47 4.55
C THR A 129 -3.67 -9.37 4.66
N GLU A 130 -2.76 -9.28 3.68
CA GLU A 130 -1.70 -8.28 3.64
C GLU A 130 -2.28 -6.86 3.59
N MET A 131 -3.27 -6.62 2.72
CA MET A 131 -3.93 -5.32 2.62
C MET A 131 -4.63 -4.95 3.94
N MET A 132 -5.32 -5.88 4.59
CA MET A 132 -5.98 -5.64 5.87
C MET A 132 -4.99 -5.33 7.00
N GLY A 133 -3.80 -5.91 6.96
CA GLY A 133 -2.69 -5.55 7.86
C GLY A 133 -2.28 -4.09 7.70
N LYS A 134 -2.05 -3.65 6.46
CA LYS A 134 -1.72 -2.25 6.12
C LYS A 134 -2.81 -1.27 6.54
N ALA A 135 -4.06 -1.59 6.20
CA ALA A 135 -5.22 -0.79 6.58
C ALA A 135 -5.31 -0.61 8.10
N ARG A 136 -5.03 -1.66 8.87
CA ARG A 136 -5.00 -1.61 10.34
C ARG A 136 -3.94 -0.64 10.85
N THR A 137 -2.72 -0.75 10.36
CA THR A 137 -1.61 0.13 10.73
C THR A 137 -1.94 1.60 10.47
N VAL A 138 -2.47 1.93 9.30
CA VAL A 138 -2.85 3.31 8.94
C VAL A 138 -4.00 3.82 9.81
N ALA A 139 -5.01 3.00 10.08
CA ALA A 139 -6.11 3.38 10.96
C ALA A 139 -5.64 3.64 12.39
N ILE A 140 -4.72 2.82 12.92
CA ILE A 140 -4.10 3.03 14.24
C ILE A 140 -3.31 4.33 14.26
N ALA A 141 -2.45 4.57 13.26
CA ALA A 141 -1.67 5.80 13.18
C ALA A 141 -2.56 7.05 13.22
N ARG A 142 -3.66 7.05 12.47
CA ARG A 142 -4.66 8.13 12.48
C ARG A 142 -5.39 8.27 13.82
N MET A 143 -5.70 7.14 14.47
CA MET A 143 -6.30 7.12 15.82
C MET A 143 -5.35 7.71 16.87
N ILE A 144 -4.05 7.36 16.81
CA ILE A 144 -3.01 7.92 17.69
C ILE A 144 -2.85 9.41 17.46
N ALA A 145 -2.78 9.85 16.19
CA ALA A 145 -2.72 11.27 15.86
C ALA A 145 -3.91 12.04 16.47
N ARG A 146 -5.13 11.49 16.37
CA ARG A 146 -6.31 12.09 17.01
C ARG A 146 -6.22 12.11 18.55
N ALA A 147 -5.67 11.07 19.16
CA ALA A 147 -5.47 11.04 20.61
C ALA A 147 -4.42 12.08 21.07
N LYS A 148 -3.38 12.32 20.27
CA LYS A 148 -2.39 13.37 20.53
C LYS A 148 -2.99 14.77 20.48
N GLU A 149 -3.89 15.04 19.53
CA GLU A 149 -4.63 16.31 19.48
C GLU A 149 -5.47 16.55 20.74
N LEU A 150 -5.87 15.48 21.44
CA LEU A 150 -6.59 15.55 22.71
C LEU A 150 -5.67 15.63 23.94
N ASP A 151 -4.34 15.66 23.75
CA ASP A 151 -3.32 15.59 24.80
C ASP A 151 -3.40 14.31 25.65
N ALA A 152 -3.70 13.18 25.00
CA ALA A 152 -3.80 11.88 25.65
C ALA A 152 -2.43 11.22 25.89
N ASP A 153 -2.33 10.48 26.99
CA ASP A 153 -1.15 9.65 27.29
C ASP A 153 -1.34 8.20 26.83
N ALA A 154 -2.60 7.75 26.69
CA ALA A 154 -2.95 6.42 26.22
C ALA A 154 -4.35 6.36 25.60
N ILE A 155 -4.62 5.26 24.89
CA ILE A 155 -5.94 4.91 24.35
C ILE A 155 -6.37 3.55 24.90
N ILE A 156 -7.45 3.51 25.66
CA ILE A 156 -8.00 2.27 26.21
C ILE A 156 -9.23 1.83 25.43
N ASN A 157 -9.69 0.60 25.67
CA ASN A 157 -10.88 0.05 25.04
C ASN A 157 -10.83 0.11 23.50
N VAL A 158 -9.65 -0.11 22.93
CA VAL A 158 -9.47 -0.08 21.47
C VAL A 158 -10.27 -1.19 20.81
N ARG A 159 -10.96 -0.84 19.72
CA ARG A 159 -11.76 -1.73 18.88
C ARG A 159 -11.47 -1.45 17.41
N PHE A 160 -11.66 -2.49 16.61
CA PHE A 160 -11.57 -2.42 15.16
C PHE A 160 -12.90 -2.84 14.55
N VAL A 161 -13.36 -2.08 13.56
CA VAL A 161 -14.55 -2.39 12.78
C VAL A 161 -14.15 -2.37 11.32
N THR A 162 -14.60 -3.36 10.57
CA THR A 162 -14.46 -3.39 9.11
C THR A 162 -15.84 -3.33 8.47
N THR A 163 -15.94 -2.65 7.33
CA THR A 163 -17.18 -2.56 6.56
C THR A 163 -16.86 -2.62 5.08
N SER A 164 -17.63 -3.38 4.31
CA SER A 164 -17.54 -3.35 2.85
C SER A 164 -18.17 -2.07 2.34
N VAL A 165 -17.47 -1.32 1.48
CA VAL A 165 -17.94 -0.02 1.00
C VAL A 165 -18.55 -0.16 -0.40
N ILE A 166 -17.72 -0.38 -1.42
CA ILE A 166 -18.13 -0.58 -2.81
C ILE A 166 -17.24 -1.66 -3.42
N GLY A 167 -17.85 -2.66 -4.05
CA GLY A 167 -17.13 -3.69 -4.80
C GLY A 167 -16.09 -4.41 -3.94
N SER A 168 -14.82 -4.33 -4.36
CA SER A 168 -13.66 -4.92 -3.68
C SER A 168 -12.95 -3.98 -2.71
N ALA A 169 -13.60 -2.89 -2.27
CA ALA A 169 -13.06 -1.96 -1.29
C ALA A 169 -13.66 -2.17 0.10
N ALA A 170 -12.80 -2.12 1.11
CA ALA A 170 -13.18 -2.25 2.51
C ALA A 170 -12.64 -1.09 3.34
N GLU A 171 -13.51 -0.57 4.20
CA GLU A 171 -13.16 0.37 5.26
C GLU A 171 -12.66 -0.40 6.48
N LEU A 172 -11.62 0.14 7.11
CA LEU A 172 -11.18 -0.26 8.44
C LEU A 172 -11.14 0.96 9.35
N LEU A 173 -11.92 0.89 10.43
CA LEU A 173 -12.02 1.87 11.50
C LEU A 173 -11.36 1.31 12.76
N ALA A 174 -10.43 2.07 13.33
CA ALA A 174 -9.88 1.87 14.66
C ALA A 174 -10.41 2.99 15.58
N TYR A 175 -10.94 2.63 16.75
CA TYR A 175 -11.40 3.63 17.72
C TYR A 175 -11.17 3.15 19.17
N GLY A 176 -11.13 4.10 20.09
CA GLY A 176 -11.01 3.85 21.52
C GLY A 176 -11.22 5.13 22.34
N THR A 177 -10.98 5.02 23.64
CA THR A 177 -11.11 6.14 24.58
C THR A 177 -9.74 6.72 24.90
N ALA A 178 -9.52 7.97 24.53
CA ALA A 178 -8.33 8.73 24.87
C ALA A 178 -8.35 9.11 26.36
N VAL A 179 -7.25 8.87 27.06
CA VAL A 179 -7.14 9.10 28.51
C VAL A 179 -5.83 9.79 28.89
N LYS A 180 -5.91 10.59 29.95
CA LYS A 180 -4.74 11.10 30.70
C LYS A 180 -4.47 10.18 31.89
N LEU A 181 -3.21 9.88 32.15
CA LEU A 181 -2.79 8.99 33.23
C LEU A 181 -2.20 9.79 34.37
N ASN A 182 -2.37 9.30 35.60
CA ASN A 182 -1.67 9.88 36.74
C ASN A 182 -0.16 9.67 36.59
N GLU A 183 0.63 10.57 37.19
CA GLU A 183 2.07 10.36 37.30
C GLU A 183 2.36 9.06 38.05
N PRO A 184 3.49 8.39 37.76
CA PRO A 184 3.78 7.05 38.29
C PRO A 184 3.85 6.91 39.83
N ASN A 185 3.67 7.97 40.64
CA ASN A 185 3.84 7.94 42.11
C ASN A 185 2.94 8.94 42.88
N SER A 186 1.68 9.16 42.48
CA SER A 186 0.71 9.94 43.28
C SER A 186 -0.18 9.05 44.15
#